data_AF-A0A523XJI7-F1
#
_entry.id   AF-A0A523XJI7-F1
#
_cell.length_a   1.000
_cell.length_b   1.000
_cell.length_c   1.000
_cell.angle_alpha   90.00
_cell.angle_beta   90.00
_cell.angle_gamma   90.00
#
_symmetry.space_group_name_H-M   'P 1'
#
loop_
_entity.id
_entity.type
_entity.pdbx_description
1 polymer ?
#
loop_
_entity_poly.entity_id
_entity_poly.type
_entity_poly.pdbx_seq_one_letter_code
_entity_poly.pdbx_strand_id
1 'polypeptide(L)'
;MMKSSSFTRMFLPFSKPGFWLGIFLLTFNNLINFLPSAFHDKIYLWLNLCALCLIWLWSRRYLNLTNVDLGWRKDNLARSLLLGLGLTVIIILLFLFLLWLLPIIGLNIGPPRLPIDSRLDLLWRIIICIPLGTALFEEVLFRGIFYGYLIRNVSTKKTVLVTSLFFALWHITAAFETVSYNFQIGAVLFGIGLWLIFLISSFVAGLLFGWIRYKGRNITGCILAHALINSLSLVIIFWVWK
;
A
#
# COMPACT_ATOMS: atom_id res chain seq x y z
N MET A 1 -24.07 46.59 13.40
CA MET A 1 -24.32 45.30 14.09
C MET A 1 -25.44 44.61 13.32
N MET A 2 -25.37 43.37 12.82
CA MET A 2 -24.70 42.17 13.30
C MET A 2 -24.12 41.35 12.14
N LYS A 3 -22.96 40.75 12.42
CA LYS A 3 -22.34 39.65 11.66
C LYS A 3 -23.32 38.46 11.63
N SER A 4 -23.65 37.96 10.45
CA SER A 4 -24.34 36.67 10.28
C SER A 4 -23.88 35.99 9.00
N SER A 5 -22.59 35.69 8.90
CA SER A 5 -22.05 34.92 7.76
C SER A 5 -20.99 33.89 8.12
N SER A 6 -20.76 33.60 9.41
CA SER A 6 -19.75 32.63 9.85
C SER A 6 -20.31 31.28 10.32
N PHE A 7 -21.62 31.14 10.55
CA PHE A 7 -22.16 29.89 11.13
C PHE A 7 -22.43 28.79 10.08
N THR A 8 -22.60 29.16 8.81
CA THR A 8 -22.89 28.21 7.71
C THR A 8 -21.63 27.67 7.02
N ARG A 9 -20.43 27.81 7.61
CA ARG A 9 -19.20 27.14 7.12
C ARG A 9 -18.78 25.94 7.97
N MET A 10 -19.60 25.53 8.93
CA MET A 10 -19.49 24.26 9.63
C MET A 10 -20.32 23.18 8.90
N PHE A 11 -20.23 23.14 7.57
CA PHE A 11 -20.86 22.07 6.80
C PHE A 11 -20.15 20.76 7.14
N LEU A 12 -20.91 19.89 7.79
CA LEU A 12 -20.66 18.49 8.07
C LEU A 12 -19.63 17.87 7.07
N PRO A 13 -18.52 17.28 7.56
CA PRO A 13 -17.47 16.72 6.71
C PRO A 13 -17.99 15.68 5.71
N PHE A 14 -19.14 15.06 6.01
CA PHE A 14 -19.88 14.09 5.19
C PHE A 14 -20.29 14.58 3.78
N SER A 15 -20.37 15.91 3.56
CA SER A 15 -20.74 16.47 2.26
C SER A 15 -19.58 16.54 1.25
N LYS A 16 -18.32 16.44 1.73
CA LYS A 16 -17.15 16.58 0.87
C LYS A 16 -16.76 15.20 0.32
N PRO A 17 -16.59 15.04 -1.01
CA PRO A 17 -16.24 13.75 -1.56
C PRO A 17 -14.92 13.18 -0.98
N GLY A 18 -13.96 14.04 -0.62
CA GLY A 18 -12.73 13.60 0.05
C GLY A 18 -12.92 12.89 1.41
N PHE A 19 -14.02 13.17 2.13
CA PHE A 19 -14.34 12.45 3.36
C PHE A 19 -14.67 10.98 3.05
N TRP A 20 -15.53 10.73 2.06
CA TRP A 20 -15.89 9.38 1.63
C TRP A 20 -14.71 8.59 1.08
N LEU A 21 -13.81 9.26 0.35
CA LEU A 21 -12.54 8.66 -0.07
C LEU A 21 -11.71 8.21 1.14
N GLY A 22 -11.59 9.06 2.17
CA GLY A 22 -10.89 8.69 3.41
C GLY A 22 -11.54 7.50 4.12
N ILE A 23 -12.86 7.47 4.23
CA ILE A 23 -13.59 6.33 4.82
C ILE A 23 -13.31 5.05 4.03
N PHE A 24 -13.44 5.07 2.70
CA PHE A 24 -13.15 3.91 1.86
C PHE A 24 -11.72 3.38 2.08
N LEU A 25 -10.72 4.28 2.11
CA LEU A 25 -9.33 3.91 2.35
C LEU A 25 -9.07 3.37 3.76
N LEU A 26 -9.93 3.63 4.74
CA LEU A 26 -9.77 3.05 6.08
C LEU A 26 -10.52 1.74 6.23
N THR A 27 -11.62 1.55 5.50
CA THR A 27 -12.51 0.42 5.72
C THR A 27 -12.34 -0.71 4.71
N PHE A 28 -12.09 -0.43 3.42
CA PHE A 28 -12.13 -1.45 2.38
C PHE A 28 -11.23 -2.66 2.69
N ASN A 29 -9.92 -2.43 2.82
CA ASN A 29 -8.98 -3.52 3.09
C ASN A 29 -9.15 -4.12 4.48
N ASN A 30 -9.36 -3.28 5.49
CA ASN A 30 -9.51 -3.77 6.86
C ASN A 30 -10.77 -4.62 7.05
N LEU A 31 -11.84 -4.38 6.27
CA LEU A 31 -13.06 -5.19 6.29
C LEU A 31 -12.92 -6.46 5.43
N ILE A 32 -12.32 -6.34 4.24
CA ILE A 32 -12.19 -7.45 3.30
C ILE A 32 -11.28 -8.55 3.85
N ASN A 33 -10.26 -8.21 4.65
CA ASN A 33 -9.41 -9.20 5.30
C ASN A 33 -10.15 -10.06 6.36
N PHE A 34 -11.35 -9.68 6.82
CA PHE A 34 -12.18 -10.57 7.65
C PHE A 34 -12.87 -11.70 6.87
N LEU A 35 -12.84 -11.67 5.54
CA LEU A 35 -13.39 -12.75 4.73
C LEU A 35 -12.58 -14.04 4.93
N PRO A 36 -13.21 -15.23 4.97
CA PRO A 36 -12.48 -16.50 5.04
C PRO A 36 -11.44 -16.59 3.93
N SER A 37 -10.18 -16.90 4.28
CA SER A 37 -9.05 -16.87 3.34
C SER A 37 -9.28 -17.72 2.09
N ALA A 38 -9.86 -18.92 2.24
CA ALA A 38 -10.19 -19.83 1.13
C ALA A 38 -11.17 -19.23 0.10
N PHE A 39 -12.02 -18.28 0.53
CA PHE A 39 -12.92 -17.55 -0.35
C PHE A 39 -12.25 -16.28 -0.87
N HIS A 40 -11.64 -15.51 0.02
CA HIS A 40 -11.00 -14.24 -0.28
C HIS A 40 -9.91 -14.38 -1.36
N ASP A 41 -9.04 -15.38 -1.25
CA ASP A 41 -7.94 -15.62 -2.20
C ASP A 41 -8.43 -15.81 -3.64
N LYS A 42 -9.61 -16.40 -3.84
CA LYS A 42 -10.19 -16.67 -5.17
C LYS A 42 -10.73 -15.42 -5.84
N ILE A 43 -11.20 -14.46 -5.05
CA ILE A 43 -11.85 -13.25 -5.56
C ILE A 43 -10.97 -12.01 -5.43
N TYR A 44 -9.87 -12.06 -4.67
CA TYR A 44 -9.03 -10.91 -4.30
C TYR A 44 -8.69 -10.00 -5.49
N LEU A 45 -8.12 -10.59 -6.55
CA LEU A 45 -7.72 -9.85 -7.75
C LEU A 45 -8.93 -9.12 -8.37
N TRP A 46 -10.01 -9.84 -8.60
CA TRP A 46 -11.19 -9.31 -9.27
C TRP A 46 -11.91 -8.27 -8.42
N LEU A 47 -12.03 -8.51 -7.11
CA LEU A 47 -12.61 -7.59 -6.16
C LEU A 47 -11.87 -6.25 -6.16
N ASN A 48 -10.54 -6.29 -6.09
CA ASN A 48 -9.70 -5.09 -6.09
C ASN A 48 -9.74 -4.34 -7.43
N LEU A 49 -9.71 -5.05 -8.57
CA LEU A 49 -9.83 -4.42 -9.88
C LEU A 49 -11.21 -3.80 -10.12
N CYS A 50 -12.28 -4.46 -9.67
CA CYS A 50 -13.64 -3.90 -9.73
C CYS A 50 -13.75 -2.65 -8.85
N ALA A 51 -13.28 -2.72 -7.60
CA ALA A 51 -13.25 -1.57 -6.69
C ALA A 51 -12.42 -0.41 -7.26
N LEU A 52 -11.27 -0.72 -7.87
CA LEU A 52 -10.41 0.26 -8.54
C LEU A 52 -11.13 0.95 -9.69
N CYS A 53 -11.81 0.20 -10.54
CA CYS A 53 -12.54 0.74 -11.67
C CYS A 53 -13.63 1.71 -11.19
N LEU A 54 -14.42 1.29 -10.20
CA LEU A 54 -15.51 2.08 -9.63
C LEU A 54 -14.98 3.38 -9.00
N ILE A 55 -13.95 3.29 -8.16
CA ILE A 55 -13.40 4.48 -7.48
C ILE A 55 -12.63 5.39 -8.43
N TRP A 56 -12.00 4.84 -9.47
CA TRP A 56 -11.38 5.61 -10.53
C TRP A 56 -12.45 6.43 -11.26
N LEU A 57 -13.53 5.81 -11.75
CA LEU A 57 -14.66 6.50 -12.39
C LEU A 57 -15.29 7.55 -11.47
N TRP A 58 -15.52 7.19 -10.22
CA TRP A 58 -16.05 8.11 -9.20
C TRP A 58 -15.12 9.31 -8.99
N SER A 59 -13.80 9.11 -8.91
CA SER A 59 -12.83 10.20 -8.74
C SER A 59 -12.83 11.16 -9.92
N ARG A 60 -13.05 10.67 -11.14
CA ARG A 60 -13.20 11.53 -12.32
C ARG A 60 -14.46 12.37 -12.22
N ARG A 61 -15.58 11.72 -11.86
CA ARG A 61 -16.90 12.34 -11.87
C ARG A 61 -17.13 13.35 -10.74
N TYR A 62 -16.59 13.07 -9.56
CA TYR A 62 -16.88 13.84 -8.34
C TYR A 62 -15.68 14.62 -7.79
N LEU A 63 -14.44 14.22 -8.13
CA LEU A 63 -13.21 14.96 -7.76
C LEU A 63 -12.58 15.70 -8.95
N ASN A 64 -13.08 15.50 -10.17
CA ASN A 64 -12.54 16.08 -11.40
C ASN A 64 -11.03 15.84 -11.55
N LEU A 65 -10.53 14.66 -11.14
CA LEU A 65 -9.10 14.34 -11.24
C LEU A 65 -8.71 14.04 -12.70
N THR A 66 -7.66 14.70 -13.19
CA THR A 66 -7.10 14.46 -14.52
C THR A 66 -5.99 13.42 -14.48
N ASN A 67 -5.52 12.94 -15.64
CA ASN A 67 -4.36 12.02 -15.70
C ASN A 67 -3.11 12.63 -15.06
N VAL A 68 -2.97 13.94 -15.19
CA VAL A 68 -1.89 14.77 -14.63
C VAL A 68 -1.92 14.77 -13.10
N ASP A 69 -3.11 14.76 -12.48
CA ASP A 69 -3.28 14.65 -11.03
C ASP A 69 -3.00 13.22 -10.54
N LEU A 70 -3.51 12.23 -11.26
CA LEU A 70 -3.28 10.81 -10.97
C LEU A 70 -1.84 10.36 -11.21
N GLY A 71 -1.01 11.19 -11.87
CA GLY A 71 0.39 10.84 -12.19
C GLY A 71 0.54 9.91 -13.39
N TRP A 72 -0.49 9.77 -14.22
CA TRP A 72 -0.41 9.12 -15.53
C TRP A 72 0.16 10.09 -16.56
N ARG A 73 1.48 10.22 -16.57
CA ARG A 73 2.23 11.14 -17.41
C ARG A 73 3.10 10.39 -18.40
N LYS A 74 3.23 10.94 -19.62
CA LYS A 74 4.24 10.44 -20.58
C LYS A 74 5.61 11.03 -20.29
N ASP A 75 5.64 12.28 -19.81
CA ASP A 75 6.85 12.91 -19.30
C ASP A 75 7.28 12.26 -17.97
N ASN A 76 8.60 12.27 -17.72
CA ASN A 76 9.21 11.73 -16.50
C ASN A 76 8.99 10.22 -16.25
N LEU A 77 8.48 9.46 -17.22
CA LEU A 77 8.29 8.01 -17.12
C LEU A 77 9.60 7.30 -16.77
N ALA A 78 10.64 7.47 -17.58
CA ALA A 78 11.94 6.84 -17.37
C ALA A 78 12.54 7.19 -15.99
N ARG A 79 12.45 8.46 -15.60
CA ARG A 79 12.91 8.91 -14.28
C ARG A 79 12.15 8.23 -13.14
N SER A 80 10.83 8.13 -13.23
CA SER A 80 10.02 7.47 -12.21
C SER A 80 10.34 5.98 -12.12
N LEU A 81 10.46 5.30 -13.27
CA LEU A 81 10.88 3.89 -13.31
C LEU A 81 12.27 3.67 -12.70
N LEU A 82 13.25 4.53 -13.02
CA LEU A 82 14.60 4.45 -12.42
C LEU A 82 14.59 4.65 -10.90
N LEU A 83 13.81 5.61 -10.40
CA LEU A 83 13.63 5.80 -8.96
C LEU A 83 12.98 4.57 -8.31
N GLY A 84 11.99 3.97 -8.98
CA GLY A 84 11.34 2.75 -8.54
C GLY A 84 12.30 1.57 -8.46
N LEU A 85 13.05 1.32 -9.54
CA LEU A 85 14.08 0.28 -9.60
C LEU A 85 15.16 0.47 -8.54
N GLY A 86 15.65 1.71 -8.36
CA GLY A 86 16.63 2.03 -7.33
C GLY A 86 16.12 1.69 -5.93
N LEU A 87 14.86 2.04 -5.63
CA LEU A 87 14.24 1.66 -4.36
C LEU A 87 14.10 0.15 -4.21
N THR A 88 13.67 -0.57 -5.25
CA THR A 88 13.59 -2.04 -5.24
C THR A 88 14.93 -2.66 -4.88
N VAL A 89 16.01 -2.24 -5.54
CA VAL A 89 17.35 -2.78 -5.28
C VAL A 89 17.75 -2.55 -3.82
N ILE A 90 17.56 -1.33 -3.30
CA ILE A 90 17.89 -1.01 -1.91
C ILE A 90 17.12 -1.90 -0.92
N ILE A 91 15.81 -2.03 -1.10
CA ILE A 91 14.95 -2.79 -0.17
C ILE A 91 15.24 -4.29 -0.24
N ILE A 92 15.45 -4.84 -1.44
CA ILE A 92 15.77 -6.27 -1.59
C ILE A 92 17.16 -6.59 -1.03
N LEU A 93 18.16 -5.74 -1.25
CA LEU A 93 19.48 -5.92 -0.64
C LEU A 93 19.43 -5.85 0.89
N LEU A 94 18.67 -4.89 1.44
CA LEU A 94 18.44 -4.82 2.88
C LEU A 94 17.76 -6.09 3.40
N PHE A 95 16.74 -6.59 2.70
CA PHE A 95 16.04 -7.81 3.11
C PHE A 95 16.97 -9.04 3.10
N LEU A 96 17.75 -9.24 2.03
CA LEU A 96 18.75 -10.31 1.94
C LEU A 96 19.83 -10.18 3.02
N PHE A 97 20.31 -8.96 3.29
CA PHE A 97 21.26 -8.70 4.36
C PHE A 97 20.70 -9.08 5.73
N LEU A 98 19.43 -8.76 6.01
CA LEU A 98 18.78 -9.15 7.26
C LEU A 98 18.62 -10.68 7.37
N LEU A 99 18.23 -11.36 6.29
CA LEU A 99 18.17 -12.83 6.27
C LEU A 99 19.53 -13.48 6.55
N TRP A 100 20.63 -12.87 6.10
CA TRP A 100 21.99 -13.32 6.40
C TRP A 100 22.44 -12.98 7.83
N LEU A 101 22.14 -11.77 8.31
CA LEU A 101 22.62 -11.25 9.61
C LEU A 101 21.91 -11.89 10.80
N LEU A 102 20.58 -12.08 10.72
CA LEU A 102 19.77 -12.48 11.88
C LEU A 102 20.23 -13.82 12.50
N PRO A 103 20.51 -14.89 11.72
CA PRO A 103 21.05 -16.13 12.29
C PRO A 103 22.42 -15.95 12.96
N ILE A 104 23.28 -15.09 12.41
CA ILE A 104 24.65 -14.84 12.93
C ILE A 104 24.59 -14.22 14.34
N ILE A 105 23.59 -13.37 14.60
CA ILE A 105 23.39 -12.75 15.91
C ILE A 105 22.47 -13.55 16.84
N GLY A 106 22.18 -14.81 16.49
CA GLY A 106 21.38 -15.73 17.30
C GLY A 106 19.86 -15.53 17.19
N LEU A 107 19.37 -14.71 16.25
CA LEU A 107 17.95 -14.51 15.99
C LEU A 107 17.49 -15.43 14.86
N ASN A 108 16.99 -16.61 15.22
CA ASN A 108 16.45 -17.56 14.25
C ASN A 108 14.97 -17.28 13.96
N ILE A 109 14.65 -17.02 12.68
CA ILE A 109 13.27 -16.89 12.20
C ILE A 109 12.82 -18.23 11.60
N GLY A 110 11.73 -18.78 12.13
CA GLY A 110 11.10 -19.99 11.58
C GLY A 110 10.42 -19.73 10.23
N PRO A 111 10.08 -20.79 9.48
CA PRO A 111 9.38 -20.64 8.21
C PRO A 111 8.05 -19.90 8.41
N PRO A 112 7.79 -18.81 7.66
CA PRO A 112 6.48 -18.16 7.71
C PRO A 112 5.43 -19.08 7.07
N ARG A 113 4.16 -18.89 7.45
CA ARG A 113 3.06 -19.57 6.76
C ARG A 113 2.90 -18.94 5.37
N LEU A 114 3.33 -19.64 4.35
CA LEU A 114 3.13 -19.25 2.96
C LEU A 114 1.86 -19.90 2.43
N PRO A 115 0.84 -19.12 2.01
CA PRO A 115 -0.34 -19.67 1.33
C PRO A 115 0.00 -20.00 -0.13
N ILE A 116 1.05 -20.79 -0.35
CA ILE A 116 1.52 -21.19 -1.68
C ILE A 116 1.45 -22.70 -1.82
N ASP A 117 0.45 -23.15 -2.57
CA ASP A 117 0.16 -24.57 -2.74
C ASP A 117 1.08 -25.24 -3.77
N SER A 118 1.53 -24.49 -4.78
CA SER A 118 2.34 -25.02 -5.89
C SER A 118 3.25 -23.96 -6.52
N ARG A 119 4.19 -24.39 -7.39
CA ARG A 119 5.00 -23.47 -8.21
C ARG A 119 4.14 -22.64 -9.18
N LEU A 120 3.05 -23.21 -9.68
CA LEU A 120 2.12 -22.48 -10.55
C LEU A 120 1.38 -21.39 -9.76
N ASP A 121 0.99 -21.67 -8.51
CA ASP A 121 0.41 -20.65 -7.63
C ASP A 121 1.42 -19.53 -7.31
N LEU A 122 2.68 -19.87 -7.04
CA LEU A 122 3.75 -18.87 -6.89
C LEU A 122 3.86 -17.97 -8.14
N LEU A 123 3.91 -18.56 -9.34
CA LEU A 123 3.99 -17.80 -10.59
C LEU A 123 2.77 -16.91 -10.81
N TRP A 124 1.57 -17.44 -10.55
CA TRP A 124 0.33 -16.67 -10.60
C TRP A 124 0.38 -15.46 -9.66
N ARG A 125 0.85 -15.66 -8.42
CA ARG A 125 0.97 -14.60 -7.42
C ARG A 125 1.96 -13.52 -7.83
N ILE A 126 3.18 -13.88 -8.24
CA ILE A 126 4.24 -12.91 -8.52
C ILE A 126 4.09 -12.20 -9.88
N ILE A 127 3.41 -12.82 -10.86
CA ILE A 127 3.26 -12.25 -12.21
C ILE A 127 1.94 -11.49 -12.34
N ILE A 128 0.87 -11.96 -11.70
CA ILE A 128 -0.49 -11.44 -11.93
C ILE A 128 -1.10 -10.86 -10.66
N CYS A 129 -1.25 -11.68 -9.61
CA CYS A 129 -2.03 -11.28 -8.43
C CYS A 129 -1.41 -10.09 -7.70
N ILE A 130 -0.11 -10.13 -7.40
CA ILE A 130 0.60 -9.05 -6.70
C ILE A 130 0.71 -7.80 -7.58
N PRO A 131 1.19 -7.88 -8.84
CA PRO A 131 1.32 -6.65 -9.65
C PRO A 131 -0.01 -5.94 -9.91
N LEU A 132 -1.10 -6.68 -10.16
CA LEU A 132 -2.39 -6.10 -10.54
C LEU A 132 -3.34 -5.90 -9.35
N GLY A 133 -3.51 -6.95 -8.54
CA GLY A 133 -4.45 -6.95 -7.42
C GLY A 133 -3.95 -6.18 -6.20
N THR A 134 -2.64 -6.05 -6.03
CA THR A 134 -2.04 -5.32 -4.90
C THR A 134 -1.36 -4.04 -5.36
N ALA A 135 -0.25 -4.13 -6.10
CA ALA A 135 0.59 -2.96 -6.38
C ALA A 135 -0.10 -1.91 -7.25
N LEU A 136 -0.69 -2.30 -8.38
CA LEU A 136 -1.46 -1.37 -9.23
C LEU A 136 -2.65 -0.79 -8.46
N PHE A 137 -3.41 -1.63 -7.77
CA PHE A 137 -4.57 -1.22 -7.00
C PHE A 137 -4.23 -0.16 -5.95
N GLU A 138 -3.29 -0.49 -5.06
CA GLU A 138 -2.92 0.38 -3.96
C GLU A 138 -2.23 1.64 -4.46
N GLU A 139 -1.28 1.56 -5.38
CA GLU A 139 -0.58 2.77 -5.83
C GLU A 139 -1.49 3.73 -6.61
N VAL A 140 -2.48 3.22 -7.36
CA VAL A 140 -3.48 4.09 -8.00
C VAL A 140 -4.41 4.72 -6.95
N LEU A 141 -4.81 3.99 -5.91
CA LEU A 141 -5.60 4.55 -4.80
C LEU A 141 -4.83 5.63 -4.04
N PHE A 142 -3.64 5.31 -3.54
CA PHE A 142 -2.89 6.15 -2.62
C PHE A 142 -2.07 7.23 -3.34
N ARG A 143 -1.28 6.88 -4.37
CA ARG A 143 -0.36 7.79 -5.08
C ARG A 143 -0.98 8.41 -6.34
N GLY A 144 -2.08 7.84 -6.80
CA GLY A 144 -2.94 8.41 -7.85
C GLY A 144 -4.05 9.29 -7.27
N ILE A 145 -5.15 8.66 -6.84
CA ILE A 145 -6.41 9.32 -6.50
C ILE A 145 -6.27 10.17 -5.23
N PHE A 146 -5.82 9.58 -4.12
CA PHE A 146 -5.76 10.29 -2.84
C PHE A 146 -4.68 11.37 -2.83
N TYR A 147 -3.48 11.05 -3.33
CA TYR A 147 -2.42 12.05 -3.52
C TYR A 147 -2.88 13.18 -4.45
N GLY A 148 -3.47 12.86 -5.61
CA GLY A 148 -3.95 13.84 -6.60
C GLY A 148 -5.05 14.75 -6.04
N TYR A 149 -5.93 14.22 -5.19
CA TYR A 149 -6.92 15.01 -4.47
C TYR A 149 -6.29 15.96 -3.44
N LEU A 150 -5.37 15.46 -2.62
CA LEU A 150 -4.75 16.24 -1.55
C LEU A 150 -3.82 17.33 -2.06
N ILE A 151 -3.00 17.05 -3.08
CA ILE A 151 -1.98 17.99 -3.57
C ILE A 151 -2.56 19.28 -4.15
N ARG A 152 -3.86 19.27 -4.50
CA ARG A 152 -4.60 20.47 -4.95
C ARG A 152 -4.94 21.43 -3.81
N ASN A 153 -4.97 20.94 -2.57
CA ASN A 153 -5.52 21.67 -1.43
C ASN A 153 -4.49 21.89 -0.31
N VAL A 154 -3.43 21.09 -0.26
CA VAL A 154 -2.39 21.17 0.78
C VAL A 154 -0.99 21.03 0.18
N SER A 155 0.03 21.38 0.97
CA SER A 155 1.43 21.30 0.53
C SER A 155 1.87 19.86 0.22
N THR A 156 2.91 19.73 -0.61
CA THR A 156 3.52 18.43 -0.95
C THR A 156 3.90 17.62 0.28
N LYS A 157 4.53 18.26 1.28
CA LYS A 157 4.93 17.58 2.53
C LYS A 157 3.72 17.00 3.26
N LYS A 158 2.64 17.79 3.40
CA LYS A 158 1.39 17.32 4.02
C LYS A 158 0.73 16.21 3.21
N THR A 159 0.72 16.31 1.88
CA THR A 159 0.17 15.27 0.99
C THR A 159 0.90 13.94 1.19
N VAL A 160 2.24 13.95 1.14
CA VAL A 160 3.05 12.75 1.35
C VAL A 160 2.80 12.18 2.75
N LEU A 161 2.77 13.02 3.78
CA LEU A 161 2.56 12.57 5.16
C LEU A 161 1.18 11.91 5.35
N VAL A 162 0.11 12.56 4.89
CA VAL A 162 -1.27 12.07 5.06
C VAL A 162 -1.50 10.80 4.25
N THR A 163 -1.06 10.76 2.99
CA THR A 163 -1.20 9.53 2.18
C THR A 163 -0.43 8.36 2.79
N SER A 164 0.75 8.61 3.37
CA SER A 164 1.56 7.59 4.05
C SER A 164 0.91 7.08 5.34
N LEU A 165 0.28 7.98 6.11
CA LEU A 165 -0.47 7.59 7.31
C LEU A 165 -1.66 6.69 6.95
N PHE A 166 -2.46 7.08 5.96
CA PHE A 166 -3.57 6.24 5.50
C PHE A 166 -3.08 4.92 4.91
N PHE A 167 -1.94 4.91 4.23
CA PHE A 167 -1.32 3.67 3.75
C PHE A 167 -0.94 2.76 4.92
N ALA A 168 -0.39 3.28 6.03
CA ALA A 168 -0.15 2.47 7.23
C ALA A 168 -1.45 1.95 7.86
N LEU A 169 -2.48 2.80 7.96
CA LEU A 169 -3.79 2.41 8.51
C LEU A 169 -4.52 1.36 7.67
N TRP A 170 -4.33 1.37 6.35
CA TRP A 170 -4.80 0.33 5.43
C TRP A 170 -4.25 -1.06 5.77
N HIS A 171 -3.09 -1.12 6.43
CA HIS A 171 -2.39 -2.36 6.77
C HIS A 171 -2.66 -2.85 8.20
N ILE A 172 -3.56 -2.23 8.98
CA ILE A 172 -3.85 -2.63 10.38
C ILE A 172 -4.21 -4.12 10.48
N THR A 173 -5.22 -4.56 9.73
CA THR A 173 -5.67 -5.97 9.79
C THR A 173 -4.60 -6.90 9.22
N ALA A 174 -4.03 -6.59 8.05
CA ALA A 174 -2.99 -7.42 7.43
C ALA A 174 -1.72 -7.57 8.30
N ALA A 175 -1.32 -6.50 8.99
CA ALA A 175 -0.22 -6.52 9.94
C ALA A 175 -0.55 -7.43 11.14
N PHE A 176 -1.78 -7.35 11.65
CA PHE A 176 -2.23 -8.18 12.76
C PHE A 176 -2.20 -9.66 12.35
N GLU A 177 -2.78 -10.00 11.21
CA GLU A 177 -2.75 -11.38 10.68
C GLU A 177 -1.33 -11.89 10.49
N THR A 178 -0.45 -11.05 9.94
CA THR A 178 0.95 -11.40 9.71
C THR A 178 1.64 -11.76 11.03
N VAL A 179 1.44 -10.96 12.09
CA VAL A 179 2.09 -11.18 13.39
C VAL A 179 1.45 -12.34 14.14
N SER A 180 0.12 -12.38 14.20
CA SER A 180 -0.63 -13.36 14.99
C SER A 180 -0.55 -14.77 14.41
N TYR A 181 -0.60 -14.92 13.08
CA TYR A 181 -0.63 -16.24 12.44
C TYR A 181 0.76 -16.76 12.06
N ASN A 182 1.71 -15.90 11.67
CA ASN A 182 3.01 -16.37 11.18
C ASN A 182 4.05 -16.56 12.29
N PHE A 183 3.93 -15.88 13.43
CA PHE A 183 5.00 -15.87 14.43
C PHE A 183 4.72 -16.65 15.72
N GLN A 184 3.55 -17.32 15.86
CA GLN A 184 3.18 -18.16 17.03
C GLN A 184 3.66 -17.60 18.39
N ILE A 185 3.48 -16.29 18.60
CA ILE A 185 4.17 -15.58 19.68
C ILE A 185 3.46 -15.83 21.00
N GLY A 186 4.12 -16.50 21.95
CA GLY A 186 3.59 -16.73 23.30
C GLY A 186 3.57 -15.48 24.20
N ALA A 187 4.26 -14.40 23.83
CA ALA A 187 4.34 -13.15 24.59
C ALA A 187 3.59 -11.99 23.90
N VAL A 188 2.44 -11.60 24.46
CA VAL A 188 1.56 -10.54 23.92
C VAL A 188 2.31 -9.23 23.62
N LEU A 189 3.20 -8.80 24.52
CA LEU A 189 3.97 -7.56 24.35
C LEU A 189 4.93 -7.61 23.16
N PHE A 190 5.53 -8.77 22.89
CA PHE A 190 6.40 -8.94 21.73
C PHE A 190 5.61 -8.91 20.42
N GLY A 191 4.42 -9.53 20.40
CA GLY A 191 3.49 -9.45 19.28
C GLY A 191 3.06 -8.01 18.98
N ILE A 192 2.69 -7.23 20.01
CA ILE A 192 2.37 -5.80 19.83
C ILE A 192 3.57 -5.03 19.25
N GLY A 193 4.79 -5.32 19.72
CA GLY A 193 6.01 -4.71 19.21
C GLY A 193 6.21 -4.95 17.70
N LEU A 194 6.10 -6.21 17.25
CA LEU A 194 6.23 -6.54 15.83
C LEU A 194 5.11 -5.94 14.97
N TRP A 195 3.89 -5.89 15.51
CA TRP A 195 2.75 -5.27 14.82
C TRP A 195 2.98 -3.77 14.60
N LEU A 196 3.48 -3.07 15.62
CA LEU A 196 3.85 -1.66 15.50
C LEU A 196 5.01 -1.46 14.51
N ILE A 197 6.02 -2.32 14.53
CA ILE A 197 7.13 -2.28 13.56
C ILE A 197 6.60 -2.45 12.13
N PHE A 198 5.65 -3.34 11.89
CA PHE A 198 5.01 -3.52 10.59
C PHE A 198 4.29 -2.24 10.14
N LEU A 199 3.51 -1.61 11.03
CA LEU A 199 2.79 -0.36 10.72
C LEU A 199 3.75 0.80 10.47
N ILE A 200 4.82 0.92 11.24
CA ILE A 200 5.87 1.93 11.02
C ILE A 200 6.57 1.68 9.68
N SER A 201 6.87 0.43 9.35
CA SER A 201 7.46 0.04 8.06
C SER A 201 6.52 0.38 6.91
N SER A 202 5.22 0.13 7.07
CA SER A 202 4.19 0.51 6.10
C SER A 202 4.11 2.03 5.93
N PHE A 203 4.21 2.80 7.01
CA PHE A 203 4.28 4.26 6.96
C PHE A 203 5.54 4.75 6.23
N VAL A 204 6.70 4.13 6.47
CA VAL A 204 7.96 4.47 5.80
C VAL A 204 7.90 4.13 4.31
N ALA A 205 7.36 2.97 3.94
CA ALA A 205 7.07 2.62 2.53
C ALA A 205 6.11 3.65 1.91
N GLY A 206 5.08 4.03 2.68
CA GLY A 206 4.27 5.24 2.58
C GLY A 206 5.02 6.42 1.97
N LEU A 207 6.00 6.90 2.76
CA LEU A 207 6.81 8.08 2.50
C LEU A 207 7.71 7.89 1.26
N LEU A 208 8.31 6.71 1.10
CA LEU A 208 9.22 6.39 -0.01
C LEU A 208 8.48 6.41 -1.36
N PHE A 209 7.33 5.75 -1.45
CA PHE A 209 6.48 5.82 -2.65
C PHE A 209 5.92 7.23 -2.87
N GLY A 210 5.57 7.96 -1.81
CA GLY A 210 5.18 9.37 -1.90
C GLY A 210 6.31 10.26 -2.44
N TRP A 211 7.55 9.97 -2.08
CA TRP A 211 8.75 10.66 -2.59
C TRP A 211 9.02 10.33 -4.06
N ILE A 212 8.91 9.05 -4.47
CA ILE A 212 8.99 8.65 -5.89
C ILE A 212 7.91 9.39 -6.69
N ARG A 213 6.67 9.39 -6.20
CA ARG A 213 5.55 10.09 -6.84
C ARG A 213 5.79 11.59 -6.99
N TYR A 214 6.41 12.22 -5.99
CA TYR A 214 6.77 13.63 -6.02
C TYR A 214 7.92 13.92 -7.00
N LYS A 215 9.04 13.21 -6.88
CA LYS A 215 10.26 13.43 -7.68
C LYS A 215 10.10 13.00 -9.14
N GLY A 216 9.42 11.88 -9.37
CA GLY A 216 9.13 11.34 -10.69
C GLY A 216 7.89 11.95 -11.34
N ARG A 217 7.04 12.67 -10.58
CA ARG A 217 5.75 13.24 -11.04
C ARG A 217 4.81 12.22 -11.70
N ASN A 218 5.09 10.93 -11.54
CA ASN A 218 4.50 9.82 -12.27
C ASN A 218 4.39 8.62 -11.34
N ILE A 219 3.28 7.89 -11.37
CA ILE A 219 3.01 6.76 -10.45
C ILE A 219 3.65 5.44 -10.88
N THR A 220 4.09 5.31 -12.12
CA THR A 220 4.63 4.06 -12.67
C THR A 220 5.83 3.53 -11.87
N GLY A 221 6.71 4.40 -11.39
CA GLY A 221 7.81 4.04 -10.50
C GLY A 221 7.35 3.45 -9.17
N CYS A 222 6.24 3.96 -8.61
CA CYS A 222 5.65 3.43 -7.38
C CYS A 222 5.06 2.03 -7.63
N ILE A 223 4.27 1.87 -8.71
CA ILE A 223 3.67 0.59 -9.09
C ILE A 223 4.75 -0.46 -9.32
N LEU A 224 5.80 -0.10 -10.07
CA LEU A 224 6.93 -0.99 -10.34
C LEU A 224 7.64 -1.37 -9.05
N ALA A 225 8.01 -0.40 -8.21
CA ALA A 225 8.73 -0.66 -6.98
C ALA A 225 7.94 -1.58 -6.06
N HIS A 226 6.66 -1.29 -5.86
CA HIS A 226 5.76 -2.06 -5.02
C HIS A 226 5.61 -3.50 -5.55
N ALA A 227 5.31 -3.66 -6.85
CA ALA A 227 5.16 -4.98 -7.47
C ALA A 227 6.44 -5.82 -7.34
N LEU A 228 7.61 -5.23 -7.65
CA LEU A 228 8.89 -5.93 -7.58
C LEU A 228 9.30 -6.27 -6.15
N ILE A 229 9.15 -5.34 -5.20
CA ILE A 229 9.50 -5.60 -3.80
C ILE A 229 8.68 -6.77 -3.26
N ASN A 230 7.36 -6.76 -3.44
CA ASN A 230 6.51 -7.84 -2.94
C ASN A 230 6.78 -9.17 -3.65
N SER A 231 6.91 -9.15 -4.97
CA SER A 231 7.13 -10.36 -5.77
C SER A 231 8.49 -11.00 -5.49
N LEU A 232 9.56 -10.21 -5.46
CA LEU A 232 10.90 -10.70 -5.16
C LEU A 232 11.02 -11.16 -3.71
N SER A 233 10.41 -10.46 -2.76
CA SER A 233 10.38 -10.89 -1.36
C SER A 233 9.67 -12.24 -1.21
N LEU A 234 8.55 -12.44 -1.91
CA LEU A 234 7.84 -13.72 -1.90
C LEU A 234 8.69 -14.86 -2.50
N VAL A 235 9.39 -14.59 -3.61
CA VAL A 235 10.32 -15.55 -4.22
C VAL A 235 11.44 -15.90 -3.23
N ILE A 236 12.09 -14.90 -2.64
CA ILE A 236 13.19 -15.11 -1.67
C ILE A 236 12.70 -15.97 -0.50
N ILE A 237 11.56 -15.61 0.10
CA ILE A 237 11.00 -16.37 1.24
C ILE A 237 10.65 -17.80 0.81
N PHE A 238 10.06 -17.99 -0.37
CA PHE A 238 9.77 -19.32 -0.90
C PHE A 238 11.03 -20.18 -1.07
N TRP A 239 12.14 -19.62 -1.58
CA TRP A 239 13.38 -20.38 -1.75
C TRP A 239 14.13 -20.66 -0.45
N VAL A 240 14.02 -19.79 0.55
CA VAL A 240 14.71 -19.97 1.84
C VAL A 240 14.07 -21.07 2.68
N TRP A 241 12.74 -21.25 2.58
CA TRP A 241 11.96 -22.11 3.49
C TRP A 241 11.12 -23.21 2.83
N LYS A 242 11.22 -23.44 1.52
CA LYS A 242 10.48 -24.48 0.78
C LYS A 242 11.39 -25.29 -0.12
#